data_AF-A0A9N9A2L8-F1
#
_entry.id   AF-A0A9N9A2L8-F1
#
_cell.length_a   1.000
_cell.length_b   1.000
_cell.length_c   1.000
_cell.angle_alpha   90.00
_cell.angle_beta   90.00
_cell.angle_gamma   90.00
#
_symmetry.space_group_name_H-M   'P 1'
#
loop_
_entity.id
_entity.type
_entity.pdbx_description
1 polymer ?
#
loop_
_entity_poly.entity_id
_entity_poly.type
_entity_poly.pdbx_seq_one_letter_code
_entity_poly.pdbx_strand_id
1 'polypeptide(L)'
;MAHQQDIEATKWGEQTFGGHNFHKEHGHHSTDVLETKMKQRKHVWLEDDQSTQIIEYLFPREWYYFFRIENTSNRNITVTFRVFVVPIDLCNSFNEWIEIDKFKQENCRTVVARDCDHDTAITAGTKDKESDEELTKNNIVTADGHSICDWEKDKVPQVTRCGSLSFCGAERPQDKYPDVRPMGYPFDRPFKDCSFEKTFAGLHNTASKDVTIHWVDNYPDWCYSLNIQNI
;
A
#
# COMPACT_ATOMS: atom_id res chain seq x y z
N MET A 1 0.28 -20.56 -2.18
CA MET A 1 0.87 -19.95 -3.39
C MET A 1 1.36 -18.54 -3.11
N ALA A 2 0.55 -17.64 -2.51
CA ALA A 2 0.97 -16.28 -2.11
C ALA A 2 2.29 -16.22 -1.32
N HIS A 3 2.46 -17.08 -0.30
CA HIS A 3 3.68 -17.08 0.52
C HIS A 3 4.99 -17.36 -0.26
N GLN A 4 4.94 -18.11 -1.37
CA GLN A 4 6.13 -18.38 -2.18
C GLN A 4 6.53 -17.16 -3.02
N GLN A 5 5.55 -16.45 -3.59
CA GLN A 5 5.78 -15.22 -4.34
C GLN A 5 6.36 -14.12 -3.43
N ASP A 6 5.87 -13.99 -2.19
CA ASP A 6 6.42 -13.03 -1.23
C ASP A 6 7.89 -13.30 -0.89
N ILE A 7 8.25 -14.57 -0.74
CA ILE A 7 9.64 -15.00 -0.49
C ILE A 7 10.52 -14.66 -1.71
N GLU A 8 10.02 -14.90 -2.91
CA GLU A 8 10.73 -14.59 -4.16
C GLU A 8 10.89 -13.09 -4.36
N ALA A 9 9.83 -12.30 -4.14
CA ALA A 9 9.86 -10.85 -4.19
C ALA A 9 10.83 -10.28 -3.16
N THR A 10 10.85 -10.80 -1.93
CA THR A 10 11.81 -10.39 -0.89
C THR A 10 13.25 -10.65 -1.33
N LYS A 11 13.54 -11.86 -1.84
CA LYS A 11 14.89 -12.20 -2.33
C LYS A 11 15.31 -11.33 -3.50
N TRP A 12 14.41 -11.12 -4.46
CA TRP A 12 14.66 -10.28 -5.62
C TRP A 12 14.89 -8.82 -5.22
N GLY A 13 14.08 -8.31 -4.29
CA GLY A 13 14.20 -6.96 -3.73
C GLY A 13 15.56 -6.74 -3.05
N GLU A 14 16.01 -7.68 -2.23
CA GLU A 14 17.32 -7.58 -1.57
C GLU A 14 18.49 -7.66 -2.58
N GLN A 15 18.38 -8.50 -3.61
CA GLN A 15 19.41 -8.59 -4.66
C GLN A 15 19.47 -7.32 -5.52
N THR A 16 18.31 -6.76 -5.84
CA THR A 16 18.19 -5.63 -6.76
C THR A 16 18.45 -4.31 -6.05
N PHE A 17 17.88 -4.12 -4.86
CA PHE A 17 17.83 -2.84 -4.15
C PHE A 17 18.58 -2.85 -2.81
N GLY A 18 19.07 -4.01 -2.36
CA GLY A 18 19.76 -4.17 -1.07
C GLY A 18 21.29 -4.17 -1.20
N GLY A 19 21.97 -4.58 -0.12
CA GLY A 19 23.43 -4.71 -0.07
C GLY A 19 24.23 -3.55 -0.70
N HIS A 20 25.06 -3.87 -1.70
CA HIS A 20 25.90 -2.91 -2.43
C HIS A 20 25.12 -2.01 -3.40
N ASN A 21 23.85 -2.32 -3.66
CA ASN A 21 22.95 -1.54 -4.49
C ASN A 21 22.08 -0.58 -3.65
N PHE A 22 22.11 -0.67 -2.32
CA PHE A 22 21.22 0.07 -1.41
C PHE A 22 21.12 1.58 -1.69
N HIS A 23 22.23 2.24 -2.03
CA HIS A 23 22.25 3.67 -2.32
C HIS A 23 22.23 4.02 -3.81
N LYS A 24 22.03 3.04 -4.70
CA LYS A 24 21.97 3.28 -6.15
C LYS A 24 20.55 3.68 -6.57
N GLU A 25 20.45 4.39 -7.68
CA GLU A 25 19.19 4.59 -8.40
C GLU A 25 18.85 3.36 -9.24
N HIS A 26 17.56 3.06 -9.38
CA HIS A 26 17.09 1.82 -10.03
C HIS A 26 16.00 2.05 -11.07
N GLY A 27 16.07 3.15 -11.83
CA GLY A 27 15.01 3.59 -12.75
C GLY A 27 14.47 2.52 -13.71
N HIS A 28 15.26 1.49 -14.07
CA HIS A 28 14.81 0.38 -14.94
C HIS A 28 14.05 -0.76 -14.23
N HIS A 29 14.09 -0.81 -12.90
CA HIS A 29 13.46 -1.84 -12.06
C HIS A 29 12.31 -1.29 -11.20
N SER A 30 12.01 0.00 -11.33
CA SER A 30 10.81 0.68 -10.83
C SER A 30 9.91 1.07 -12.00
N THR A 31 8.60 1.05 -11.78
CA THR A 31 7.66 1.87 -12.56
C THR A 31 7.15 3.05 -11.73
N ASP A 32 6.75 4.10 -12.42
CA ASP A 32 6.02 5.26 -11.89
C ASP A 32 4.56 5.23 -12.38
N VAL A 33 4.15 4.13 -13.02
CA VAL A 33 2.81 3.94 -13.58
C VAL A 33 2.18 2.70 -12.96
N LEU A 34 1.04 2.90 -12.32
CA LEU A 34 0.14 1.87 -11.82
C LEU A 34 -0.97 1.65 -12.86
N GLU A 35 -1.13 0.43 -13.35
CA GLU A 35 -2.15 0.11 -14.34
C GLU A 35 -3.38 -0.50 -13.68
N THR A 36 -4.56 -0.13 -14.18
CA THR A 36 -5.85 -0.71 -13.77
C THR A 36 -6.64 -1.09 -15.02
N LYS A 37 -7.49 -2.12 -14.94
CA LYS A 37 -8.43 -2.50 -16.02
C LYS A 37 -9.79 -2.84 -15.45
N MET A 38 -10.83 -2.80 -16.30
CA MET A 38 -12.11 -3.41 -15.94
C MET A 38 -12.03 -4.91 -16.15
N LYS A 39 -12.59 -5.69 -15.22
CA LYS A 39 -12.79 -7.14 -15.35
C LYS A 39 -14.25 -7.45 -15.10
N GLN A 40 -14.75 -8.55 -15.64
CA GLN A 40 -16.10 -9.01 -15.33
C GLN A 40 -16.04 -10.30 -14.52
N ARG A 41 -17.00 -10.45 -13.59
CA ARG A 41 -17.20 -11.70 -12.85
C ARG A 41 -18.68 -11.97 -12.67
N LYS A 42 -19.00 -13.25 -12.49
CA LYS A 42 -20.32 -13.68 -12.04
C LYS A 42 -20.46 -13.39 -10.54
N HIS A 43 -21.35 -12.46 -10.18
CA HIS A 43 -21.73 -12.17 -8.81
C HIS A 43 -23.01 -12.94 -8.43
N VAL A 44 -23.07 -13.42 -7.18
CA VAL A 44 -24.23 -14.08 -6.61
C VAL A 44 -24.76 -13.19 -5.48
N TRP A 45 -26.00 -12.72 -5.61
CA TRP A 45 -26.63 -11.88 -4.60
C TRP A 45 -27.02 -12.73 -3.39
N LEU A 46 -26.43 -12.44 -2.22
CA LEU A 46 -26.66 -13.23 -1.00
C LEU A 46 -27.98 -12.88 -0.28
N GLU A 47 -28.52 -11.70 -0.53
CA GLU A 47 -29.72 -11.18 0.14
C GLU A 47 -31.02 -11.50 -0.64
N ASP A 48 -30.90 -11.88 -1.91
CA ASP A 48 -32.01 -12.21 -2.81
C ASP A 48 -32.16 -13.74 -3.01
N ASP A 49 -32.86 -14.15 -4.06
CA ASP A 49 -33.10 -15.54 -4.50
C ASP A 49 -31.84 -16.30 -4.98
N GLN A 50 -30.64 -15.87 -4.57
CA GLN A 50 -29.36 -16.31 -5.11
C GLN A 50 -29.23 -16.10 -6.63
N SER A 51 -29.95 -15.11 -7.17
CA SER A 51 -29.79 -14.70 -8.55
C SER A 51 -28.35 -14.30 -8.84
N THR A 52 -27.98 -14.51 -10.10
CA THR A 52 -26.61 -14.30 -10.56
C THR A 52 -26.58 -13.25 -11.65
N GLN A 53 -25.64 -12.32 -11.55
CA GLN A 53 -25.44 -11.25 -12.51
C GLN A 53 -23.96 -11.16 -12.90
N ILE A 54 -23.68 -10.85 -14.16
CA ILE A 54 -22.34 -10.44 -14.57
C ILE A 54 -22.16 -8.99 -14.15
N ILE A 55 -21.16 -8.72 -13.33
CA ILE A 55 -20.79 -7.38 -12.92
C ILE A 55 -19.42 -7.02 -13.46
N GLU A 56 -19.21 -5.74 -13.70
CA GLU A 56 -17.92 -5.18 -14.06
C GLU A 56 -17.30 -4.53 -12.82
N TYR A 57 -15.99 -4.69 -12.64
CA TYR A 57 -15.27 -4.10 -11.51
C TYR A 57 -13.87 -3.66 -11.93
N LEU A 58 -13.38 -2.60 -11.27
CA LEU A 58 -12.02 -2.12 -11.45
C LEU A 58 -11.05 -3.09 -10.77
N PHE A 59 -10.00 -3.48 -11.49
CA PHE A 59 -8.97 -4.38 -11.01
C PHE A 59 -7.58 -3.77 -11.25
N PRO A 60 -6.76 -3.59 -10.21
CA PRO A 60 -5.39 -3.14 -10.38
C PRO A 60 -4.51 -4.27 -10.95
N ARG A 61 -3.50 -3.90 -11.73
CA ARG A 61 -2.40 -4.82 -12.03
C ARG A 61 -1.64 -5.10 -10.73
N GLU A 62 -1.22 -6.33 -10.52
CA GLU A 62 -0.40 -6.68 -9.36
C GLU A 62 0.91 -5.87 -9.37
N TRP A 63 1.31 -5.38 -8.19
CA TRP A 63 2.56 -4.68 -7.97
C TRP A 63 3.07 -4.86 -6.54
N TYR A 64 4.36 -4.56 -6.33
CA TYR A 64 5.01 -4.58 -5.02
C TYR A 64 5.58 -3.22 -4.67
N TYR A 65 5.49 -2.83 -3.40
CA TYR A 65 6.36 -1.81 -2.81
C TYR A 65 7.70 -2.42 -2.43
N PHE A 66 8.79 -1.71 -2.73
CA PHE A 66 10.12 -2.00 -2.18
C PHE A 66 10.61 -0.80 -1.39
N PHE A 67 10.57 -0.90 -0.06
CA PHE A 67 11.11 0.11 0.84
C PHE A 67 12.54 -0.21 1.21
N ARG A 68 13.46 0.74 1.01
CA ARG A 68 14.81 0.66 1.57
C ARG A 68 14.82 1.41 2.88
N ILE A 69 15.13 0.72 3.97
CA ILE A 69 15.16 1.32 5.31
C ILE A 69 16.50 1.03 5.98
N GLU A 70 17.10 2.07 6.53
CA GLU A 70 18.32 1.98 7.32
C GLU A 70 18.07 2.46 8.76
N ASN A 71 18.14 1.54 9.70
CA ASN A 71 18.15 1.89 11.11
C ASN A 71 19.57 2.23 11.55
N THR A 72 19.81 3.52 11.77
CA THR A 72 21.09 4.06 12.26
C THR A 72 21.24 3.97 13.79
N SER A 73 20.21 3.49 14.50
CA SER A 73 20.26 3.26 15.94
C SER A 73 21.04 1.99 16.27
N ASN A 74 21.63 1.96 17.47
CA ASN A 74 22.29 0.78 18.02
C ASN A 74 21.31 -0.25 18.65
N ARG A 75 20.01 -0.08 18.42
CA ARG A 75 18.95 -0.95 18.93
C ARG A 75 18.11 -1.48 17.77
N ASN A 76 17.63 -2.71 17.90
CA ASN A 76 16.57 -3.20 17.02
C ASN A 76 15.28 -2.44 17.34
N ILE A 77 14.70 -1.81 16.32
CA ILE A 77 13.47 -1.02 16.43
C ILE A 77 12.41 -1.64 15.54
N THR A 78 11.29 -2.05 16.10
CA THR A 78 10.12 -2.39 15.28
C THR A 78 9.45 -1.11 14.83
N VAL A 79 9.11 -1.03 13.55
CA VAL A 79 8.46 0.14 12.96
C VAL A 79 7.12 -0.22 12.33
N THR A 80 6.22 0.76 12.25
CA THR A 80 4.95 0.69 11.51
C THR A 80 5.09 1.49 10.22
N PHE A 81 4.90 0.85 9.07
CA PHE A 81 4.72 1.51 7.78
C PHE A 81 3.27 1.94 7.65
N ARG A 82 3.07 3.16 7.18
CA ARG A 82 1.75 3.69 6.78
C ARG A 82 1.90 4.27 5.39
N VAL A 83 1.13 3.73 4.47
CA VAL A 83 1.17 4.10 3.05
C VAL A 83 -0.12 4.83 2.71
N PHE A 84 0.02 5.96 2.00
CA PHE A 84 -1.11 6.77 1.58
C PHE A 84 -0.95 7.22 0.13
N VAL A 85 -2.07 7.45 -0.55
CA VAL A 85 -2.15 8.09 -1.87
C VAL A 85 -3.01 9.35 -1.80
N VAL A 86 -2.71 10.33 -2.65
CA VAL A 86 -3.53 11.54 -2.84
C VAL A 86 -3.42 12.03 -4.29
N PRO A 87 -4.49 12.56 -4.92
CA PRO A 87 -4.34 13.28 -6.18
C PRO A 87 -3.34 14.43 -6.03
N ILE A 88 -2.42 14.60 -6.99
CA ILE A 88 -1.29 15.54 -6.83
C ILE A 88 -1.76 16.98 -6.59
N ASP A 89 -2.85 17.40 -7.24
CA ASP A 89 -3.45 18.73 -7.09
C ASP A 89 -4.04 18.98 -5.69
N LEU A 90 -4.30 17.89 -4.96
CA LEU A 90 -4.88 17.89 -3.62
C LEU A 90 -3.86 17.55 -2.53
N CYS A 91 -2.57 17.41 -2.86
CA CYS A 91 -1.56 16.93 -1.90
C CYS A 91 -1.41 17.81 -0.65
N ASN A 92 -1.75 19.10 -0.75
CA ASN A 92 -1.73 20.05 0.38
C ASN A 92 -3.01 20.00 1.25
N SER A 93 -3.96 19.14 0.91
CA SER A 93 -5.21 18.94 1.64
C SER A 93 -5.11 17.67 2.48
N PHE A 94 -4.97 17.83 3.80
CA PHE A 94 -4.76 16.71 4.72
C PHE A 94 -5.92 15.68 4.72
N ASN A 95 -7.13 16.11 4.35
CA ASN A 95 -8.34 15.29 4.31
C ASN A 95 -8.55 14.50 3.00
N GLU A 96 -7.67 14.67 2.01
CA GLU A 96 -7.78 14.00 0.69
C GLU A 96 -6.86 12.77 0.58
N TRP A 97 -6.02 12.54 1.60
CA TRP A 97 -5.11 11.39 1.66
C TRP A 97 -5.86 10.11 2.03
N ILE A 98 -5.65 9.06 1.26
CA ILE A 98 -6.30 7.75 1.42
C ILE A 98 -5.25 6.75 1.90
N GLU A 99 -5.52 6.07 3.02
CA GLU A 99 -4.64 4.99 3.53
C GLU A 99 -4.80 3.73 2.66
N ILE A 100 -3.67 3.16 2.22
CA ILE A 100 -3.62 1.99 1.31
C ILE A 100 -2.71 0.86 1.80
N ASP A 101 -2.07 1.01 2.97
CA ASP A 101 -1.51 -0.13 3.71
C ASP A 101 -1.06 0.35 5.10
N LYS A 102 -1.09 -0.58 6.06
CA LYS A 102 -0.52 -0.40 7.39
C LYS A 102 0.02 -1.71 7.94
N PHE A 103 1.34 -1.79 8.09
CA PHE A 103 1.97 -3.01 8.56
C PHE A 103 3.21 -2.75 9.41
N LYS A 104 3.57 -3.74 10.23
CA LYS A 104 4.75 -3.70 11.10
C LYS A 104 5.94 -4.42 10.47
N GLN A 105 7.14 -3.94 10.75
CA GLN A 105 8.39 -4.55 10.32
C GLN A 105 9.44 -4.50 11.44
N GLU A 106 10.17 -5.59 11.64
CA GLU A 106 11.27 -5.69 12.60
C GLU A 106 12.62 -5.39 11.92
N ASN A 107 13.54 -4.75 12.66
CA ASN A 107 14.74 -4.13 12.10
C ASN A 107 15.99 -5.01 11.97
N CYS A 108 16.64 -4.91 10.81
CA CYS A 108 17.99 -4.36 10.59
C CYS A 108 18.06 -3.91 9.10
N ARG A 109 19.06 -3.13 8.64
CA ARG A 109 19.17 -2.57 7.26
C ARG A 109 18.68 -3.57 6.20
N THR A 110 17.53 -3.30 5.58
CA THR A 110 16.81 -4.28 4.75
C THR A 110 16.02 -3.60 3.65
N VAL A 111 15.76 -4.35 2.59
CA VAL A 111 14.67 -4.08 1.66
C VAL A 111 13.40 -4.77 2.17
N VAL A 112 12.30 -4.03 2.29
CA VAL A 112 10.98 -4.57 2.62
C VAL A 112 10.18 -4.67 1.33
N ALA A 113 9.85 -5.89 0.92
CA ALA A 113 8.96 -6.16 -0.19
C ALA A 113 7.53 -6.34 0.33
N ARG A 114 6.56 -5.63 -0.25
CA ARG A 114 5.15 -5.69 0.16
C ARG A 114 4.25 -5.73 -1.05
N ASP A 115 3.48 -6.81 -1.18
CA ASP A 115 2.47 -7.00 -2.22
C ASP A 115 1.27 -6.08 -2.00
N CYS A 116 0.69 -5.54 -3.07
CA CYS A 116 -0.55 -4.76 -3.03
C CYS A 116 -1.74 -5.55 -2.49
N ASP A 117 -1.78 -6.88 -2.67
CA ASP A 117 -2.89 -7.72 -2.22
C ASP A 117 -2.83 -8.03 -0.71
N HIS A 118 -1.73 -7.68 -0.04
CA HIS A 118 -1.59 -7.79 1.41
C HIS A 118 -2.02 -6.51 2.16
N ASP A 119 -2.58 -5.54 1.44
CA ASP A 119 -3.12 -4.29 1.99
C ASP A 119 -4.15 -4.54 3.10
N THR A 120 -3.95 -3.91 4.25
CA THR A 120 -4.87 -3.99 5.40
C THR A 120 -6.13 -3.14 5.26
N ALA A 121 -6.29 -2.38 4.18
CA ALA A 121 -7.51 -1.64 3.83
C ALA A 121 -8.47 -2.47 2.96
N ILE A 122 -7.99 -3.51 2.27
CA ILE A 122 -8.75 -4.30 1.32
C ILE A 122 -9.01 -5.72 1.85
N THR A 123 -10.23 -6.22 1.66
CA THR A 123 -10.57 -7.63 1.91
C THR A 123 -10.37 -8.42 0.61
N ALA A 124 -9.61 -9.51 0.65
CA ALA A 124 -9.45 -10.41 -0.49
C ALA A 124 -10.82 -10.96 -0.97
N GLY A 125 -11.17 -10.69 -2.23
CA GLY A 125 -12.42 -11.17 -2.84
C GLY A 125 -12.43 -12.69 -3.09
N THR A 126 -13.61 -13.29 -3.12
CA THR A 126 -13.80 -14.69 -3.53
C THR A 126 -13.40 -14.89 -5.01
N LYS A 127 -12.57 -15.90 -5.27
CA LYS A 127 -12.01 -16.23 -6.59
C LYS A 127 -13.05 -16.94 -7.45
N ASP A 128 -13.70 -16.23 -8.38
CA ASP A 128 -14.53 -16.84 -9.43
C ASP A 128 -14.15 -16.31 -10.82
N LYS A 129 -14.36 -17.15 -11.85
CA LYS A 129 -13.80 -17.04 -13.20
C LYS A 129 -14.38 -15.86 -14.03
N GLU A 130 -13.53 -15.30 -14.89
CA GLU A 130 -13.65 -13.97 -15.52
C GLU A 130 -13.96 -14.00 -17.04
N SER A 131 -14.51 -12.91 -17.55
CA SER A 131 -14.58 -12.53 -18.98
C SER A 131 -14.46 -10.99 -19.12
N ASP A 132 -13.98 -10.47 -20.25
CA ASP A 132 -13.59 -9.05 -20.41
C ASP A 132 -14.38 -8.33 -21.53
N GLU A 133 -14.91 -7.11 -21.27
CA GLU A 133 -15.33 -6.07 -22.26
C GLU A 133 -15.19 -4.63 -21.67
N GLU A 134 -15.21 -3.58 -22.52
CA GLU A 134 -14.53 -2.26 -22.42
C GLU A 134 -15.44 -1.03 -22.10
N LEU A 135 -14.94 -0.01 -21.35
CA LEU A 135 -15.62 1.29 -21.06
C LEU A 135 -14.63 2.48 -20.85
N THR A 136 -15.04 3.72 -21.10
CA THR A 136 -14.20 4.93 -21.33
C THR A 136 -13.22 5.45 -20.24
N LYS A 137 -12.12 6.07 -20.74
CA LYS A 137 -10.80 6.44 -20.15
C LYS A 137 -10.76 7.74 -19.32
N ASN A 138 -10.10 7.72 -18.15
CA ASN A 138 -9.52 8.90 -17.47
C ASN A 138 -8.18 8.51 -16.79
N ASN A 139 -7.14 9.35 -16.93
CA ASN A 139 -5.85 9.18 -16.25
C ASN A 139 -5.79 10.05 -14.99
N ILE A 140 -5.27 9.53 -13.89
CA ILE A 140 -5.13 10.26 -12.62
C ILE A 140 -3.65 10.31 -12.24
N VAL A 141 -3.15 11.51 -11.96
CA VAL A 141 -1.80 11.71 -11.39
C VAL A 141 -1.93 11.79 -9.87
N THR A 142 -1.15 10.96 -9.17
CA THR A 142 -1.27 10.74 -7.74
C THR A 142 0.11 10.87 -7.10
N ALA A 143 0.18 11.41 -5.89
CA ALA A 143 1.38 11.38 -5.06
C ALA A 143 1.22 10.28 -4.00
N ASP A 144 2.22 9.43 -3.88
CA ASP A 144 2.31 8.41 -2.84
C ASP A 144 3.13 8.97 -1.68
N GLY A 145 2.58 8.90 -0.47
CA GLY A 145 3.20 9.37 0.76
C GLY A 145 3.36 8.24 1.76
N HIS A 146 4.55 8.11 2.31
CA HIS A 146 4.91 7.02 3.23
C HIS A 146 5.39 7.59 4.55
N SER A 147 4.89 7.07 5.67
CA SER A 147 5.41 7.43 6.99
C SER A 147 5.77 6.18 7.80
N ILE A 148 6.94 6.25 8.46
CA ILE A 148 7.43 5.20 9.35
C ILE A 148 7.29 5.68 10.80
N CYS A 149 6.57 4.91 11.60
CA CYS A 149 6.30 5.20 13.01
C CYS A 149 6.97 4.19 13.94
N ASP A 150 7.25 4.60 15.17
CA ASP A 150 7.80 3.74 16.23
C ASP A 150 6.72 2.82 16.80
N TRP A 151 6.88 1.50 16.66
CA TRP A 151 5.89 0.51 17.10
C TRP A 151 5.61 0.59 18.61
N GLU A 152 6.60 0.95 19.43
CA GLU A 152 6.40 1.07 20.88
C GLU A 152 5.37 2.14 21.23
N LYS A 153 5.16 3.10 20.33
CA LYS A 153 4.17 4.16 20.44
C LYS A 153 2.88 3.87 19.66
N ASP A 154 2.81 2.76 18.95
CA ASP A 154 1.66 2.37 18.13
C ASP A 154 0.93 1.13 18.71
N LYS A 155 1.64 0.27 19.45
CA LYS A 155 1.13 -1.02 19.91
C LYS A 155 -0.04 -0.95 20.89
N VAL A 156 -0.99 -1.89 20.75
CA VAL A 156 -1.99 -2.22 21.76
C VAL A 156 -1.75 -3.62 22.37
N PRO A 157 -2.14 -3.89 23.63
CA PRO A 157 -1.75 -5.12 24.34
C PRO A 157 -2.35 -6.44 23.82
N GLN A 158 -3.47 -6.40 23.08
CA GLN A 158 -4.14 -7.59 22.55
C GLN A 158 -4.79 -7.27 21.19
N VAL A 159 -4.46 -8.06 20.18
CA VAL A 159 -5.09 -8.00 18.85
C VAL A 159 -5.29 -9.44 18.37
N THR A 160 -6.53 -9.83 18.13
CA THR A 160 -6.83 -11.07 17.41
C THR A 160 -6.62 -10.82 15.92
N ARG A 161 -5.91 -11.73 15.22
CA ARG A 161 -5.58 -11.57 13.80
C ARG A 161 -6.79 -11.89 12.92
N CYS A 162 -7.40 -10.87 12.34
CA CYS A 162 -8.26 -10.96 11.17
C CYS A 162 -7.92 -9.79 10.23
N GLY A 163 -8.23 -9.90 8.93
CA GLY A 163 -7.88 -8.93 7.89
C GLY A 163 -8.53 -7.55 8.04
N SER A 164 -8.44 -6.73 6.98
CA SER A 164 -9.07 -5.39 6.85
C SER A 164 -9.00 -4.49 8.09
N LEU A 165 -7.89 -4.54 8.83
CA LEU A 165 -7.72 -3.88 10.13
C LEU A 165 -7.87 -2.36 10.05
N SER A 166 -7.51 -1.75 8.91
CA SER A 166 -7.51 -0.29 8.75
C SER A 166 -8.91 0.30 8.90
N PHE A 167 -9.94 -0.34 8.33
CA PHE A 167 -11.34 0.12 8.42
C PHE A 167 -12.20 -0.71 9.37
N CYS A 168 -11.95 -2.00 9.49
CA CYS A 168 -12.81 -2.91 10.26
C CYS A 168 -12.33 -3.13 11.70
N GLY A 169 -11.13 -2.67 12.06
CA GLY A 169 -10.54 -2.91 13.36
C GLY A 169 -10.31 -4.40 13.62
N ALA A 170 -10.24 -4.78 14.89
CA ALA A 170 -9.99 -6.17 15.28
C ALA A 170 -11.28 -7.00 15.33
N GLU A 171 -11.15 -8.31 15.10
CA GLU A 171 -12.27 -9.26 14.94
C GLU A 171 -13.24 -9.28 16.12
N ARG A 172 -12.73 -9.18 17.35
CA ARG A 172 -13.56 -9.31 18.54
C ARG A 172 -14.02 -7.93 19.02
N PRO A 173 -15.28 -7.76 19.43
CA PRO A 173 -15.79 -6.49 19.98
C PRO A 173 -15.02 -5.97 21.21
N GLN A 174 -14.29 -6.86 21.89
CA GLN A 174 -13.49 -6.54 23.09
C GLN A 174 -12.07 -6.10 22.73
N ASP A 175 -11.62 -6.40 21.50
CA ASP A 175 -10.30 -6.05 21.04
C ASP A 175 -10.25 -4.55 20.74
N LYS A 176 -9.12 -3.94 21.05
CA LYS A 176 -8.88 -2.55 20.69
C LYS A 176 -8.40 -2.48 19.24
N TYR A 177 -8.70 -1.37 18.59
CA TYR A 177 -8.11 -1.04 17.29
C TYR A 177 -6.58 -1.17 17.39
N PRO A 178 -5.91 -1.85 16.44
CA PRO A 178 -4.53 -2.32 16.58
C PRO A 178 -3.45 -1.22 16.42
N ASP A 179 -3.80 0.01 16.79
CA ASP A 179 -2.99 1.22 16.68
C ASP A 179 -3.51 2.25 17.68
N VAL A 180 -2.63 2.75 18.56
CA VAL A 180 -3.02 3.78 19.55
C VAL A 180 -3.05 5.20 18.95
N ARG A 181 -2.50 5.39 17.75
CA ARG A 181 -2.57 6.68 17.05
C ARG A 181 -4.01 6.98 16.63
N PRO A 182 -4.38 8.26 16.51
CA PRO A 182 -5.63 8.64 15.86
C PRO A 182 -5.72 8.01 14.47
N MET A 183 -6.89 7.49 14.10
CA MET A 183 -7.13 6.99 12.75
C MET A 183 -6.88 8.12 11.74
N GLY A 184 -6.15 7.82 10.67
CA GLY A 184 -5.69 8.80 9.68
C GLY A 184 -4.34 9.44 9.99
N TYR A 185 -3.70 9.17 11.14
CA TYR A 185 -2.36 9.70 11.43
C TYR A 185 -1.34 9.31 10.34
N PRO A 186 -0.48 10.24 9.87
CA PRO A 186 -0.25 11.62 10.35
C PRO A 186 -1.16 12.69 9.72
N PHE A 187 -2.05 12.29 8.83
CA PHE A 187 -2.96 13.14 8.07
C PHE A 187 -4.28 13.42 8.80
N ASP A 188 -4.39 13.11 10.10
CA ASP A 188 -5.57 13.41 10.93
C ASP A 188 -5.70 14.92 11.27
N ARG A 189 -4.71 15.74 10.89
CA ARG A 189 -4.57 17.14 11.31
C ARG A 189 -4.13 18.05 10.17
N PRO A 190 -4.47 19.36 10.25
CA PRO A 190 -4.01 20.33 9.28
C PRO A 190 -2.49 20.41 9.16
N PHE A 191 -2.01 20.57 7.93
CA PHE A 191 -0.61 20.79 7.62
C PHE A 191 -0.08 22.12 8.12
N LYS A 192 1.20 22.13 8.48
CA LYS A 192 1.94 23.35 8.77
C LYS A 192 1.96 24.23 7.52
N ASP A 193 1.52 25.47 7.67
CA ASP A 193 1.40 26.46 6.58
C ASP A 193 0.61 25.94 5.36
N CYS A 194 -0.35 25.02 5.58
CA CYS A 194 -1.13 24.38 4.51
C CYS A 194 -0.25 23.72 3.42
N SER A 195 0.91 23.17 3.81
CA SER A 195 1.87 22.57 2.88
C SER A 195 2.34 21.21 3.36
N PHE A 196 2.16 20.20 2.51
CA PHE A 196 2.69 18.85 2.73
C PHE A 196 4.22 18.91 2.89
N GLU A 197 4.90 19.49 1.90
CA GLU A 197 6.36 19.59 1.88
C GLU A 197 6.91 20.24 3.15
N LYS A 198 6.35 21.37 3.60
CA LYS A 198 6.79 22.03 4.83
C LYS A 198 6.49 21.26 6.10
N THR A 199 5.44 20.45 6.11
CA THR A 199 5.04 19.65 7.29
C THR A 199 6.02 18.51 7.52
N PHE A 200 6.45 17.86 6.44
CA PHE A 200 7.33 16.68 6.50
C PHE A 200 8.80 16.98 6.15
N ALA A 201 9.12 18.24 5.84
CA ALA A 201 10.49 18.68 5.56
C ALA A 201 11.46 18.31 6.68
N GLY A 202 12.56 17.64 6.30
CA GLY A 202 13.63 17.25 7.22
C GLY A 202 13.32 16.02 8.08
N LEU A 203 12.17 15.37 7.91
CA LEU A 203 11.90 14.08 8.52
C LEU A 203 12.58 12.96 7.73
N HIS A 204 13.42 12.18 8.40
CA HIS A 204 14.12 11.03 7.81
C HIS A 204 13.28 9.74 7.83
N ASN A 205 12.04 9.82 8.30
CA ASN A 205 11.11 8.70 8.42
C ASN A 205 9.86 8.92 7.56
N THR A 206 9.96 9.78 6.55
CA THR A 206 8.90 10.07 5.58
C THR A 206 9.50 10.18 4.19
N ALA A 207 8.86 9.59 3.20
CA ALA A 207 9.20 9.77 1.79
C ALA A 207 7.95 9.86 0.93
N SER A 208 8.08 10.52 -0.22
CA SER A 208 7.03 10.61 -1.22
C SER A 208 7.54 10.28 -2.61
N LYS A 209 6.65 9.75 -3.45
CA LYS A 209 6.93 9.46 -4.85
C LYS A 209 5.71 9.79 -5.69
N ASP A 210 5.88 10.50 -6.78
CA ASP A 210 4.80 10.73 -7.74
C ASP A 210 4.60 9.47 -8.59
N VAL A 211 3.34 9.07 -8.74
CA VAL A 211 2.92 7.95 -9.57
C VAL A 211 1.74 8.35 -10.46
N THR A 212 1.59 7.65 -11.58
CA THR A 212 0.46 7.81 -12.50
C THR A 212 -0.41 6.58 -12.42
N ILE A 213 -1.69 6.74 -12.09
CA ILE A 213 -2.67 5.66 -12.21
C ILE A 213 -3.28 5.73 -13.60
N HIS A 214 -2.98 4.73 -14.42
CA HIS A 214 -3.39 4.60 -15.80
C HIS A 214 -4.43 3.50 -15.93
N TRP A 215 -5.59 3.84 -16.47
CA TRP A 215 -6.54 2.84 -16.91
C TRP A 215 -6.18 2.33 -18.30
N VAL A 216 -6.06 1.01 -18.46
CA VAL A 216 -5.65 0.35 -19.72
C VAL A 216 -6.65 -0.71 -20.14
N ASP A 217 -6.79 -0.90 -21.45
CA ASP A 217 -7.75 -1.85 -22.03
C ASP A 217 -7.34 -3.30 -21.72
N ASN A 218 -6.03 -3.58 -21.73
CA ASN A 218 -5.50 -4.88 -21.33
C ASN A 218 -4.02 -4.76 -20.91
N TYR A 219 -3.61 -5.60 -19.98
CA TYR A 219 -2.21 -5.89 -19.68
C TYR A 219 -2.01 -7.41 -19.61
N PRO A 220 -0.82 -7.93 -19.95
CA PRO A 220 -0.51 -9.34 -19.76
C PRO A 220 -0.71 -9.72 -18.28
N ASP A 221 -1.26 -10.90 -17.98
CA ASP A 221 -1.51 -11.38 -16.60
C ASP A 221 -0.22 -11.68 -15.80
N TRP A 222 0.93 -11.10 -16.15
CA TRP A 222 2.19 -11.20 -15.41
C TRP A 222 2.61 -9.84 -14.81
N CYS A 223 3.14 -9.89 -13.59
CA CYS A 223 3.38 -8.77 -12.66
C CYS A 223 4.57 -7.84 -13.07
N TYR A 224 4.49 -6.53 -12.81
CA TYR A 224 5.63 -5.57 -12.85
C TYR A 224 5.92 -5.03 -11.43
N SER A 225 7.15 -4.57 -11.16
CA SER A 225 7.60 -4.09 -9.84
C SER A 225 7.63 -2.56 -9.69
N LEU A 226 7.17 -2.03 -8.55
CA LEU A 226 7.35 -0.62 -8.15
C LEU A 226 8.44 -0.46 -7.11
N ASN A 227 9.53 0.20 -7.46
CA ASN A 227 10.53 0.62 -6.47
C ASN A 227 10.25 2.05 -6.00
N ILE A 228 10.19 2.21 -4.67
CA ILE A 228 10.09 3.50 -3.99
C ILE A 228 11.45 3.78 -3.33
N GLN A 229 12.10 4.84 -3.78
CA GLN A 229 13.45 5.17 -3.35
C GLN A 229 13.44 5.93 -2.01
N ASN A 230 14.29 5.47 -1.09
CA ASN A 230 14.83 6.15 0.10
C ASN A 230 13.81 6.59 1.18
N ILE A 231 13.73 5.80 2.27
CA ILE A 231 13.39 6.29 3.62
C ILE A 231 14.58 6.01 4.55
#